data_AF-A0A2G3E6E5-F1
#
_entry.id   AF-A0A2G3E6E5-F1
#
_cell.length_a   1.000
_cell.length_b   1.000
_cell.length_c   1.000
_cell.angle_alpha   90.00
_cell.angle_beta   90.00
_cell.angle_gamma   90.00
#
_symmetry.space_group_name_H-M   'P 1'
#
loop_
_entity.id
_entity.type
_entity.pdbx_description
1 polymer ?
#
loop_
_entity_poly.entity_id
_entity_poly.type
_entity_poly.pdbx_seq_one_letter_code
_entity_poly.pdbx_strand_id
1 'polypeptide(L)'
;MEGNSIVLDNGRYEILDVLNNVTIPDCIVFNKIGTGHGEKKMYVGSVNNSNVLNFFDDFDRDCFFLKSDLVKFMSDIKPELDMPQQQYARPERMKAYYKKAQESLLNVKGDVVPFRLYRVGVTPPRIYINSDSENWDIFRRIALPNISYISFLKLKGHAGNIYYYCRPFLDYRNDIVKYESPLEIEEEDKIRKSSKTEKDKGNLIQARKGQGLYRQKLLDECPFCPISGINDERLLIASHIKPWAKSNDQEKIDPKNGFALSPNFDCLFDNGYMTFADDKTIIMSPWISPMNQKRLGVYTGMKVPKLPLDKEREKYLEYHREYIYKG
;
A
#
# COMPACT_ATOMS: atom_id res chain seq x y z
N MET A 1 22.75 7.79 -12.68
CA MET A 1 21.85 7.32 -11.59
C MET A 1 20.77 8.38 -11.42
N GLU A 2 19.70 8.33 -12.20
CA GLU A 2 18.61 9.32 -12.15
C GLU A 2 17.42 8.88 -11.27
N GLY A 3 17.57 7.82 -10.46
CA GLY A 3 16.44 7.07 -9.91
C GLY A 3 15.85 7.51 -8.56
N ASN A 4 16.43 8.48 -7.84
CA ASN A 4 16.00 8.81 -6.47
C ASN A 4 15.33 10.18 -6.36
N SER A 5 14.40 10.49 -7.26
CA SER A 5 13.65 11.74 -7.16
C SER A 5 12.20 11.59 -7.54
N ILE A 6 11.33 12.29 -6.84
CA ILE A 6 9.92 12.45 -7.19
C ILE A 6 9.70 13.86 -7.76
N VAL A 7 8.85 13.97 -8.78
CA VAL A 7 8.40 15.26 -9.31
C VAL A 7 6.98 15.48 -8.83
N LEU A 8 6.79 16.56 -8.10
CA LEU A 8 5.48 17.07 -7.67
C LEU A 8 5.28 18.43 -8.34
N ASP A 9 4.05 18.95 -8.36
CA ASP A 9 3.72 20.23 -9.01
C ASP A 9 4.58 21.42 -8.53
N ASN A 10 5.08 21.35 -7.30
CA ASN A 10 5.92 22.37 -6.68
C ASN A 10 7.44 22.13 -6.85
N GLY A 11 7.84 21.09 -7.58
CA GLY A 11 9.23 20.86 -7.99
C GLY A 11 9.70 19.42 -7.92
N ARG A 12 10.98 19.24 -8.23
CA ARG A 12 11.68 17.95 -8.11
C ARG A 12 12.29 17.83 -6.71
N TYR A 13 12.05 16.69 -6.07
CA TYR A 13 12.55 16.37 -4.74
C TYR A 13 13.45 15.14 -4.80
N GLU A 14 14.60 15.20 -4.13
CA GLU A 14 15.44 14.03 -3.89
C GLU A 14 14.83 13.19 -2.76
N ILE A 15 14.74 11.87 -2.97
CA ILE A 15 14.26 10.91 -1.98
C ILE A 15 15.45 10.48 -1.12
N LEU A 16 15.41 10.84 0.17
CA LEU A 16 16.48 10.52 1.12
C LEU A 16 16.25 9.18 1.82
N ASP A 17 15.03 8.95 2.31
CA ASP A 17 14.69 7.73 3.05
C ASP A 17 13.17 7.49 3.09
N VAL A 18 12.75 6.31 3.54
CA VAL A 18 11.35 5.92 3.69
C VAL A 18 11.09 5.23 5.01
N LEU A 19 10.03 5.63 5.71
CA LEU A 19 9.49 4.92 6.86
C LEU A 19 8.07 4.43 6.54
N ASN A 20 7.91 3.13 6.33
CA ASN A 20 6.63 2.52 5.98
C ASN A 20 5.88 1.98 7.19
N ASN A 21 4.59 1.71 6.99
CA ASN A 21 3.73 0.96 7.91
C ASN A 21 3.63 1.59 9.31
N VAL A 22 3.61 2.92 9.39
CA VAL A 22 3.38 3.58 10.67
C VAL A 22 1.90 3.46 11.01
N THR A 23 1.58 2.63 11.99
CA THR A 23 0.22 2.35 12.43
C THR A 23 -0.48 3.60 12.95
N ILE A 24 -1.76 3.74 12.62
CA ILE A 24 -2.60 4.83 13.11
C ILE A 24 -3.35 4.38 14.37
N PRO A 25 -2.98 4.91 15.56
CA PRO A 25 -3.60 4.48 16.80
C PRO A 25 -5.00 5.08 16.98
N ASP A 26 -5.85 4.38 17.72
CA ASP A 26 -7.21 4.80 18.08
C ASP A 26 -7.27 6.21 18.70
N CYS A 27 -6.24 6.58 19.46
CA CYS A 27 -6.19 7.85 20.18
C CYS A 27 -6.14 9.09 19.26
N ILE A 28 -5.73 8.95 17.99
CA ILE A 28 -5.64 10.08 17.07
C ILE A 28 -6.81 10.16 16.09
N VAL A 29 -7.62 9.13 15.90
CA VAL A 29 -8.69 9.17 14.89
C VAL A 29 -10.03 9.64 15.43
N PHE A 30 -10.93 10.04 14.53
CA PHE A 30 -12.33 10.31 14.87
C PHE A 30 -13.17 9.03 14.88
N ASN A 31 -12.87 8.06 14.01
CA ASN A 31 -13.54 6.74 13.93
C ASN A 31 -12.99 5.78 14.99
N LYS A 32 -13.19 6.09 16.28
CA LYS A 32 -12.64 5.28 17.38
C LYS A 32 -13.36 3.95 17.53
N ILE A 33 -12.62 2.96 17.99
CA ILE A 33 -13.08 1.70 18.60
C ILE A 33 -13.13 1.86 20.12
N GLY A 34 -12.15 2.55 20.70
CA GLY A 34 -12.06 2.79 22.14
C GLY A 34 -12.92 3.96 22.63
N THR A 35 -13.20 3.97 23.93
CA THR A 35 -13.90 5.07 24.62
C THR A 35 -12.96 6.13 25.19
N GLY A 36 -11.64 5.91 25.11
CA GLY A 36 -10.63 6.77 25.71
C GLY A 36 -10.61 8.19 25.12
N HIS A 37 -10.49 9.18 26.00
CA HIS A 37 -10.11 10.55 25.64
C HIS A 37 -8.61 10.59 25.29
N GLY A 38 -8.25 9.98 24.16
CA GLY A 38 -6.86 9.87 23.72
C GLY A 38 -6.17 11.23 23.58
N GLU A 39 -4.92 11.30 24.04
CA GLU A 39 -4.05 12.48 24.14
C GLU A 39 -3.66 13.13 22.78
N LYS A 40 -4.41 12.85 21.70
CA LYS A 40 -4.18 13.28 20.30
C LYS A 40 -2.76 13.03 19.75
N LYS A 41 -1.87 12.36 20.49
CA LYS A 41 -0.47 12.15 20.15
C LYS A 41 -0.23 10.76 19.56
N MET A 42 0.51 10.71 18.45
CA MET A 42 0.82 9.50 17.71
C MET A 42 2.21 8.97 18.10
N TYR A 43 2.31 7.72 18.53
CA TYR A 43 3.59 7.09 18.80
C TYR A 43 4.29 6.75 17.49
N VAL A 44 5.57 7.12 17.38
CA VAL A 44 6.38 6.88 16.16
C VAL A 44 7.66 6.11 16.42
N GLY A 45 8.02 5.90 17.69
CA GLY A 45 9.16 5.07 18.05
C GLY A 45 9.76 5.43 19.40
N SER A 46 10.99 4.99 19.60
CA SER A 46 11.72 5.15 20.85
C SER A 46 13.02 5.90 20.59
N VAL A 47 13.46 6.72 21.55
CA VAL A 47 14.76 7.39 21.51
C VAL A 47 15.93 6.40 21.51
N ASN A 48 15.69 5.15 21.91
CA ASN A 48 16.68 4.09 21.84
C ASN A 48 16.79 3.49 20.42
N ASN A 49 15.87 3.83 19.52
CA ASN A 49 15.88 3.41 18.11
C ASN A 49 16.46 4.54 17.26
N SER A 50 17.76 4.44 16.95
CA SER A 50 18.47 5.42 16.14
C SER A 50 17.85 5.61 14.75
N ASN A 51 17.22 4.59 14.17
CA ASN A 51 16.62 4.71 12.83
C ASN A 51 15.45 5.70 12.82
N VAL A 52 14.60 5.69 13.85
CA VAL A 52 13.45 6.61 13.94
C VAL A 52 13.91 8.04 14.20
N LEU A 53 14.93 8.21 15.06
CA LEU A 53 15.53 9.53 15.32
C LEU A 53 16.22 10.09 14.07
N ASN A 54 17.02 9.28 13.38
CA ASN A 54 17.71 9.70 12.15
C ASN A 54 16.73 10.00 11.01
N PHE A 55 15.60 9.28 10.97
CA PHE A 55 14.59 9.51 9.95
C PHE A 55 13.95 10.88 10.14
N PHE A 56 13.48 11.24 11.33
CA PHE A 56 12.70 12.48 11.54
C PHE A 56 13.49 13.67 12.12
N ASP A 57 14.75 13.49 12.47
CA ASP A 57 15.62 14.48 13.11
C ASP A 57 15.02 15.00 14.45
N ASP A 58 14.59 16.27 14.49
CA ASP A 58 13.95 16.94 15.65
C ASP A 58 12.42 16.79 15.67
N PHE A 59 11.83 16.18 14.64
CA PHE A 59 10.38 16.00 14.43
C PHE A 59 9.56 17.30 14.35
N ASP A 60 10.16 18.46 14.09
CA ASP A 60 9.45 19.72 13.82
C ASP A 60 9.60 20.11 12.35
N ARG A 61 8.68 19.60 11.52
CA ARG A 61 8.86 19.53 10.08
C ARG A 61 7.57 19.78 9.30
N ASP A 62 7.74 20.41 8.15
CA ASP A 62 6.68 20.59 7.18
C ASP A 62 6.42 19.27 6.46
N CYS A 63 5.15 18.88 6.47
CA CYS A 63 4.65 17.63 5.95
C CYS A 63 3.52 17.91 4.96
N PHE A 64 3.20 16.93 4.13
CA PHE A 64 2.04 17.04 3.27
C PHE A 64 1.48 15.69 2.86
N PHE A 65 0.19 15.68 2.53
CA PHE A 65 -0.41 14.62 1.73
C PHE A 65 -0.51 15.08 0.28
N LEU A 66 -0.55 14.14 -0.66
CA LEU A 66 -1.11 14.43 -1.98
C LEU A 66 -2.63 14.32 -1.90
N LYS A 67 -3.31 15.27 -2.56
CA LYS A 67 -4.77 15.28 -2.67
C LYS A 67 -5.28 14.00 -3.34
N SER A 68 -4.57 13.53 -4.37
CA SER A 68 -4.85 12.27 -5.07
C SER A 68 -4.80 11.04 -4.15
N ASP A 69 -3.80 10.93 -3.26
CA ASP A 69 -3.74 9.80 -2.32
C ASP A 69 -4.82 9.87 -1.25
N LEU A 70 -5.18 11.06 -0.77
CA LEU A 70 -6.32 11.19 0.14
C LEU A 70 -7.63 10.80 -0.55
N VAL A 71 -7.83 11.18 -1.81
CA VAL A 71 -8.99 10.74 -2.60
C VAL A 71 -8.99 9.22 -2.78
N LYS A 72 -7.83 8.61 -3.10
CA LYS A 72 -7.69 7.16 -3.21
C LYS A 72 -8.02 6.48 -1.88
N PHE A 73 -7.41 6.93 -0.78
CA PHE A 73 -7.68 6.41 0.56
C PHE A 73 -9.16 6.53 0.95
N MET A 74 -9.81 7.65 0.62
CA MET A 74 -11.25 7.83 0.80
C MET A 74 -12.08 6.86 -0.03
N SER A 75 -11.62 6.44 -1.22
CA SER A 75 -12.29 5.39 -1.99
C SER A 75 -12.10 4.02 -1.33
N ASP A 76 -10.89 3.73 -0.87
CA ASP A 76 -10.50 2.44 -0.30
C ASP A 76 -11.21 2.14 1.03
N ILE A 77 -11.57 3.15 1.83
CA ILE A 77 -12.31 2.94 3.09
C ILE A 77 -13.81 2.70 2.91
N LYS A 78 -14.39 2.97 1.72
CA LYS A 78 -15.85 2.86 1.51
C LYS A 78 -16.42 1.49 1.88
N PRO A 79 -15.79 0.34 1.52
CA PRO A 79 -16.30 -0.97 1.92
C PRO A 79 -16.46 -1.13 3.43
N GLU A 80 -15.50 -0.63 4.21
CA GLU A 80 -15.56 -0.69 5.68
C GLU A 80 -16.56 0.31 6.29
N LEU A 81 -16.87 1.41 5.57
CA LEU A 81 -17.93 2.34 5.97
C LEU A 81 -19.35 1.78 5.72
N ASP A 82 -19.50 0.96 4.69
CA ASP A 82 -20.78 0.36 4.32
C ASP A 82 -21.03 -0.96 5.06
N MET A 83 -19.99 -1.75 5.29
CA MET A 83 -20.04 -3.01 6.05
C MET A 83 -18.93 -3.07 7.11
N PRO A 84 -19.08 -2.36 8.24
CA PRO A 84 -18.07 -2.32 9.29
C PRO A 84 -17.77 -3.73 9.85
N GLN A 85 -16.53 -4.18 9.75
CA GLN A 85 -16.11 -5.41 10.44
C GLN A 85 -15.55 -5.12 11.85
N GLN A 86 -15.15 -3.87 12.11
CA GLN A 86 -14.68 -3.44 13.43
C GLN A 86 -15.82 -2.90 14.29
N GLN A 87 -15.72 -3.10 15.60
CA GLN A 87 -16.68 -2.56 16.58
C GLN A 87 -16.37 -1.08 16.88
N TYR A 88 -16.70 -0.18 15.94
CA TYR A 88 -16.55 1.25 16.16
C TYR A 88 -17.45 1.74 17.31
N ALA A 89 -16.96 2.71 18.08
CA ALA A 89 -17.69 3.29 19.20
C ALA A 89 -18.85 4.19 18.76
N ARG A 90 -18.78 4.77 17.55
CA ARG A 90 -19.77 5.69 16.97
C ARG A 90 -19.96 5.45 15.46
N PRO A 91 -20.39 4.25 15.04
CA PRO A 91 -20.53 3.90 13.62
C PRO A 91 -21.47 4.84 12.87
N GLU A 92 -22.49 5.37 13.55
CA GLU A 92 -23.46 6.32 13.01
C GLU A 92 -22.84 7.65 12.55
N ARG A 93 -21.66 8.01 13.09
CA ARG A 93 -20.96 9.25 12.74
C ARG A 93 -19.94 9.10 11.62
N MET A 94 -19.54 7.88 11.27
CA MET A 94 -18.46 7.64 10.30
C MET A 94 -18.76 8.28 8.94
N LYS A 95 -19.98 8.12 8.44
CA LYS A 95 -20.42 8.73 7.17
C LYS A 95 -20.41 10.26 7.22
N ALA A 96 -20.72 10.86 8.38
CA ALA A 96 -20.64 12.31 8.57
C ALA A 96 -19.18 12.81 8.59
N TYR A 97 -18.27 12.08 9.23
CA TYR A 97 -16.84 12.41 9.20
C TYR A 97 -16.26 12.30 7.80
N TYR A 98 -16.64 11.26 7.05
CA TYR A 98 -16.29 11.08 5.65
C TYR A 98 -16.71 12.29 4.80
N LYS A 99 -17.99 12.68 4.89
CA LYS A 99 -18.52 13.83 4.14
C LYS A 99 -17.78 15.12 4.48
N LYS A 100 -17.52 15.37 5.77
CA LYS A 100 -16.76 16.56 6.21
C LYS A 100 -15.32 16.56 5.69
N ALA A 101 -14.65 15.41 5.67
CA ALA A 101 -13.32 15.29 5.09
C ALA A 101 -13.33 15.56 3.58
N GLN A 102 -14.35 15.06 2.87
CA GLN A 102 -14.54 15.30 1.44
C GLN A 102 -14.70 16.79 1.13
N GLU A 103 -15.58 17.48 1.87
CA GLU A 103 -15.79 18.92 1.75
C GLU A 103 -14.51 19.72 2.05
N SER A 104 -13.79 19.34 3.11
CA SER A 104 -12.53 19.98 3.49
C SER A 104 -11.46 19.80 2.40
N LEU A 105 -11.38 18.60 1.80
CA LEU A 105 -10.41 18.29 0.75
C LEU A 105 -10.72 19.02 -0.56
N LEU A 106 -12.01 19.23 -0.89
CA LEU A 106 -12.41 20.04 -2.04
C LEU A 106 -11.94 21.49 -1.93
N ASN A 107 -11.88 22.04 -0.71
CA ASN A 107 -11.44 23.41 -0.45
C ASN A 107 -9.91 23.58 -0.49
N VAL A 108 -9.13 22.50 -0.47
CA VAL A 108 -7.67 22.60 -0.61
C VAL A 108 -7.31 22.97 -2.05
N LYS A 109 -6.58 24.08 -2.20
CA LYS A 109 -6.06 24.57 -3.48
C LYS A 109 -4.77 23.82 -3.85
N GLY A 110 -4.67 23.39 -5.10
CA GLY A 110 -3.55 22.62 -5.61
C GLY A 110 -3.59 21.14 -5.18
N ASP A 111 -2.51 20.43 -5.52
CA ASP A 111 -2.44 18.97 -5.39
C ASP A 111 -1.82 18.50 -4.08
N VAL A 112 -1.35 19.45 -3.26
CA VAL A 112 -0.68 19.20 -1.99
C VAL A 112 -1.55 19.70 -0.84
N VAL A 113 -1.69 18.89 0.20
CA VAL A 113 -2.42 19.20 1.43
C VAL A 113 -1.40 19.37 2.56
N PRO A 114 -0.90 20.60 2.81
CA PRO A 114 0.22 20.84 3.72
C PRO A 114 -0.22 20.84 5.19
N PHE A 115 0.64 20.33 6.06
CA PHE A 115 0.47 20.41 7.51
C PHE A 115 1.83 20.37 8.20
N ARG A 116 1.89 20.74 9.48
CA ARG A 116 3.10 20.62 10.28
C ARG A 116 2.94 19.50 11.29
N LEU A 117 3.98 18.68 11.45
CA LEU A 117 4.12 17.75 12.57
C LEU A 117 5.17 18.29 13.52
N TYR A 118 4.89 18.17 14.82
CA TYR A 118 5.82 18.54 15.89
C TYR A 118 5.92 17.43 16.94
N ARG A 119 7.07 17.35 17.61
CA ARG A 119 7.29 16.42 18.72
C ARG A 119 6.48 16.82 19.95
N VAL A 120 5.81 15.87 20.57
CA VAL A 120 5.17 16.05 21.87
C VAL A 120 6.18 15.72 22.97
N GLY A 121 6.42 16.66 23.87
CA GLY A 121 7.28 16.46 25.04
C GLY A 121 6.67 15.44 26.00
N VAL A 122 7.21 14.23 26.01
CA VAL A 122 6.87 13.17 26.98
C VAL A 122 8.13 12.59 27.60
N THR A 123 7.99 11.92 28.74
CA THR A 123 9.09 11.18 29.35
C THR A 123 9.63 10.11 28.39
N PRO A 124 10.96 10.08 28.14
CA PRO A 124 11.60 9.00 27.40
C PRO A 124 11.24 7.61 27.96
N PRO A 125 11.30 6.54 27.16
CA PRO A 125 11.97 6.49 25.87
C PRO A 125 11.05 6.77 24.67
N ARG A 126 9.75 6.95 24.86
CA ARG A 126 8.78 7.02 23.76
C ARG A 126 8.83 8.37 23.05
N ILE A 127 8.68 8.35 21.74
CA ILE A 127 8.58 9.52 20.87
C ILE A 127 7.15 9.60 20.36
N TYR A 128 6.52 10.75 20.59
CA TYR A 128 5.20 11.05 20.07
C TYR A 128 5.24 12.31 19.21
N ILE A 129 4.38 12.34 18.21
CA ILE A 129 4.16 13.50 17.34
C ILE A 129 2.69 13.92 17.39
N ASN A 130 2.44 15.18 17.05
CA ASN A 130 1.08 15.71 16.87
C ASN A 130 1.06 16.79 15.78
N SER A 131 -0.14 17.15 15.35
CA SER A 131 -0.42 18.29 14.48
C SER A 131 -1.75 18.91 14.88
N ASP A 132 -1.77 20.24 14.94
CA ASP A 132 -2.97 21.04 15.17
C ASP A 132 -3.57 21.56 13.86
N SER A 133 -3.07 21.09 12.71
CA SER A 133 -3.53 21.52 11.40
C SER A 133 -4.90 20.94 11.04
N GLU A 134 -5.80 21.77 10.52
CA GLU A 134 -7.08 21.30 9.97
C GLU A 134 -6.88 20.33 8.79
N ASN A 135 -5.78 20.49 8.03
CA ASN A 135 -5.40 19.59 6.94
C ASN A 135 -5.01 18.19 7.44
N TRP A 136 -4.40 18.09 8.64
CA TRP A 136 -4.17 16.81 9.30
C TRP A 136 -5.48 16.17 9.77
N ASP A 137 -6.43 16.98 10.22
CA ASP A 137 -7.76 16.54 10.61
C ASP A 137 -8.57 15.94 9.45
N ILE A 138 -8.30 16.32 8.18
CA ILE A 138 -8.90 15.67 7.01
C ILE A 138 -8.62 14.16 7.06
N PHE A 139 -7.35 13.78 7.21
CA PHE A 139 -6.95 12.37 7.33
C PHE A 139 -7.53 11.72 8.58
N ARG A 140 -7.44 12.37 9.75
CA ARG A 140 -7.94 11.79 11.01
C ARG A 140 -9.44 11.48 11.01
N ARG A 141 -10.24 12.21 10.21
CA ARG A 141 -11.68 11.99 10.04
C ARG A 141 -12.01 10.71 9.29
N ILE A 142 -11.12 10.27 8.41
CA ILE A 142 -11.32 9.14 7.51
C ILE A 142 -10.47 7.93 7.90
N ALA A 143 -9.40 8.13 8.67
CA ALA A 143 -8.58 7.06 9.20
C ALA A 143 -9.38 6.14 10.12
N LEU A 144 -9.06 4.86 10.03
CA LEU A 144 -9.69 3.73 10.72
C LEU A 144 -8.61 3.00 11.54
N PRO A 145 -8.80 2.80 12.86
CA PRO A 145 -7.84 2.07 13.69
C PRO A 145 -7.56 0.67 13.14
N ASN A 146 -6.39 0.12 13.47
CA ASN A 146 -5.91 -1.22 13.11
C ASN A 146 -5.61 -1.47 11.62
N ILE A 147 -6.33 -0.80 10.71
CA ILE A 147 -6.20 -1.01 9.26
C ILE A 147 -5.66 0.20 8.50
N SER A 148 -5.61 1.38 9.12
CA SER A 148 -4.98 2.57 8.51
C SER A 148 -3.53 2.73 8.91
N TYR A 149 -2.72 3.09 7.93
CA TYR A 149 -1.28 3.29 8.06
C TYR A 149 -0.86 4.54 7.31
N ILE A 150 0.27 5.12 7.71
CA ILE A 150 0.97 6.14 6.92
C ILE A 150 2.38 5.62 6.60
N SER A 151 2.79 5.82 5.35
CA SER A 151 4.19 5.82 4.97
C SER A 151 4.70 7.24 4.88
N PHE A 152 5.91 7.47 5.38
CA PHE A 152 6.61 8.75 5.30
C PHE A 152 7.76 8.64 4.31
N LEU A 153 7.81 9.56 3.35
CA LEU A 153 8.94 9.75 2.44
C LEU A 153 9.71 10.99 2.89
N LYS A 154 10.99 10.83 3.27
CA LYS A 154 11.87 11.95 3.60
C LYS A 154 12.42 12.54 2.31
N LEU A 155 12.07 13.78 2.03
CA LEU A 155 12.36 14.48 0.79
C LEU A 155 13.28 15.68 1.02
N LYS A 156 14.16 15.95 0.06
CA LYS A 156 14.99 17.16 0.01
C LYS A 156 14.64 17.99 -1.22
N GLY A 157 14.22 19.23 -0.99
CA GLY A 157 13.94 20.19 -2.07
C GLY A 157 15.21 20.86 -2.60
N HIS A 158 15.08 21.62 -3.69
CA HIS A 158 16.20 22.30 -4.35
C HIS A 158 16.98 23.27 -3.44
N ALA A 159 16.29 23.95 -2.52
CA ALA A 159 16.91 24.87 -1.56
C ALA A 159 17.58 24.16 -0.37
N GLY A 160 17.60 22.81 -0.34
CA GLY A 160 18.14 22.01 0.76
C GLY A 160 17.16 21.77 1.92
N ASN A 161 15.96 22.36 1.87
CA ASN A 161 14.90 22.14 2.86
C ASN A 161 14.41 20.69 2.84
N ILE A 162 14.10 20.17 4.03
CA ILE A 162 13.57 18.81 4.23
C ILE A 162 12.05 18.86 4.39
N TYR A 163 11.36 17.96 3.67
CA TYR A 163 9.92 17.79 3.72
C TYR A 163 9.58 16.31 3.97
N TYR A 164 8.38 16.07 4.53
CA TYR A 164 7.83 14.70 4.60
C TYR A 164 6.56 14.60 3.79
N TYR A 165 6.60 13.74 2.77
CA TYR A 165 5.39 13.31 2.11
C TYR A 165 4.80 12.13 2.89
N CYS A 166 3.61 12.33 3.43
CA CYS A 166 2.83 11.33 4.13
C CYS A 166 1.85 10.70 3.14
N ARG A 167 1.92 9.39 2.95
CA ARG A 167 0.96 8.64 2.14
C ARG A 167 0.11 7.74 3.02
N PRO A 168 -1.19 8.01 3.14
CA PRO A 168 -2.09 7.13 3.84
C PRO A 168 -2.46 5.93 2.96
N PHE A 169 -2.59 4.76 3.58
CA PHE A 169 -3.07 3.56 2.91
C PHE A 169 -3.77 2.64 3.90
N LEU A 170 -4.62 1.77 3.37
CA LEU A 170 -5.19 0.66 4.12
C LEU A 170 -4.32 -0.57 3.96
N ASP A 171 -4.18 -1.32 5.04
CA ASP A 171 -3.50 -2.59 5.05
C ASP A 171 -4.30 -3.57 5.90
N TYR A 172 -4.73 -4.64 5.25
CA TYR A 172 -5.53 -5.73 5.83
C TYR A 172 -4.67 -6.95 6.14
N ARG A 173 -3.33 -6.82 6.14
CA ARG A 173 -2.41 -7.96 6.26
C ARG A 173 -2.78 -8.93 7.39
N ASN A 174 -2.86 -10.21 6.96
CA ASN A 174 -3.32 -11.37 7.72
C ASN A 174 -2.44 -11.80 8.90
N ASP A 175 -1.21 -11.27 9.02
CA ASP A 175 -0.24 -11.63 10.05
C ASP A 175 -0.47 -10.92 11.40
N ILE A 176 -1.21 -9.80 11.40
CA ILE A 176 -1.51 -9.01 12.60
C ILE A 176 -3.01 -9.05 12.94
N VAL A 177 -3.88 -9.10 11.93
CA VAL A 177 -5.34 -9.14 12.09
C VAL A 177 -5.87 -10.16 11.09
N LYS A 178 -6.74 -11.10 11.49
CA LYS A 178 -7.43 -12.03 10.58
C LYS A 178 -8.45 -11.25 9.73
N TYR A 179 -7.97 -10.40 8.83
CA TYR A 179 -8.82 -9.52 8.05
C TYR A 179 -8.73 -9.92 6.58
N GLU A 180 -9.81 -10.51 6.07
CA GLU A 180 -9.91 -10.80 4.65
C GLU A 180 -10.40 -9.55 3.92
N SER A 181 -9.85 -9.29 2.74
CA SER A 181 -10.30 -8.18 1.89
C SER A 181 -11.81 -8.30 1.63
N PRO A 182 -12.64 -7.29 1.95
CA PRO A 182 -14.09 -7.36 1.76
C PRO A 182 -14.46 -7.72 0.31
N LEU A 183 -13.68 -7.23 -0.65
CA LEU A 183 -13.86 -7.52 -2.07
C LEU A 183 -13.60 -8.99 -2.41
N GLU A 184 -12.59 -9.60 -1.78
CA GLU A 184 -12.29 -11.02 -1.99
C GLU A 184 -13.37 -11.92 -1.39
N ILE A 185 -13.85 -11.58 -0.20
CA ILE A 185 -14.96 -12.29 0.45
C ILE A 185 -16.20 -12.24 -0.44
N GLU A 186 -16.58 -11.05 -0.92
CA GLU A 186 -17.75 -10.86 -1.77
C GLU A 186 -17.63 -11.67 -3.08
N GLU A 187 -16.45 -11.68 -3.69
CA GLU A 187 -16.19 -12.45 -4.91
C GLU A 187 -16.22 -13.97 -4.68
N GLU A 188 -15.66 -14.46 -3.56
CA GLU A 188 -15.79 -15.88 -3.21
C GLU A 188 -17.25 -16.28 -3.00
N ASP A 189 -18.02 -15.44 -2.31
CA ASP A 189 -19.43 -15.66 -2.04
C ASP A 189 -20.25 -15.73 -3.33
N LYS A 190 -19.97 -14.84 -4.29
CA LYS A 190 -20.57 -14.87 -5.63
C LYS A 190 -20.25 -16.17 -6.35
N ILE A 191 -19.01 -16.65 -6.29
CA ILE A 191 -18.60 -17.92 -6.92
C ILE A 191 -19.35 -19.09 -6.27
N ARG A 192 -19.39 -19.16 -4.93
CA ARG A 192 -20.07 -20.23 -4.20
C ARG A 192 -21.56 -20.32 -4.53
N LYS A 193 -22.24 -19.17 -4.63
CA LYS A 193 -23.67 -19.04 -4.94
C LYS A 193 -23.99 -19.17 -6.44
N SER A 194 -22.98 -19.23 -7.32
CA SER A 194 -23.19 -19.34 -8.76
C SER A 194 -23.68 -20.73 -9.19
N SER A 195 -24.30 -20.81 -10.38
CA SER A 195 -24.76 -22.05 -11.02
C SER A 195 -23.65 -22.89 -11.65
N LYS A 196 -22.37 -22.53 -11.44
CA LYS A 196 -21.21 -23.26 -11.96
C LYS A 196 -21.08 -24.65 -11.34
N THR A 197 -20.34 -25.55 -11.99
CA THR A 197 -20.03 -26.85 -11.42
C THR A 197 -19.13 -26.70 -10.18
N GLU A 198 -19.19 -27.65 -9.25
CA GLU A 198 -18.32 -27.63 -8.06
C GLU A 198 -16.83 -27.68 -8.42
N LYS A 199 -16.49 -28.32 -9.55
CA LYS A 199 -15.13 -28.32 -10.10
C LYS A 199 -14.68 -26.92 -10.51
N ASP A 200 -15.53 -26.18 -11.23
CA ASP A 200 -15.20 -24.83 -11.70
C ASP A 200 -15.13 -23.84 -10.53
N LYS A 201 -16.05 -23.95 -9.56
CA LYS A 201 -15.98 -23.17 -8.31
C LYS A 201 -14.68 -23.45 -7.57
N GLY A 202 -14.31 -24.72 -7.43
CA GLY A 202 -13.06 -25.16 -6.82
C GLY A 202 -11.84 -24.54 -7.51
N ASN A 203 -11.79 -24.57 -8.85
CA ASN A 203 -10.70 -23.98 -9.62
C ASN A 203 -10.58 -22.46 -9.38
N LEU A 204 -11.70 -21.73 -9.39
CA LEU A 204 -11.71 -20.28 -9.16
C LEU A 204 -11.25 -19.91 -7.75
N ILE A 205 -11.70 -20.65 -6.73
CA ILE A 205 -11.32 -20.40 -5.32
C ILE A 205 -9.86 -20.79 -5.07
N GLN A 206 -9.38 -21.91 -5.62
CA GLN A 206 -7.97 -22.32 -5.49
C GLN A 206 -7.03 -21.33 -6.18
N ALA A 207 -7.46 -20.74 -7.30
CA ALA A 207 -6.68 -19.71 -7.97
C ALA A 207 -6.42 -18.50 -7.06
N ARG A 208 -7.37 -18.07 -6.20
CA ARG A 208 -7.15 -16.98 -5.22
C ARG A 208 -5.89 -17.19 -4.38
N LYS A 209 -5.58 -18.44 -4.03
CA LYS A 209 -4.42 -18.81 -3.21
C LYS A 209 -3.16 -19.12 -4.03
N GLY A 210 -3.20 -18.88 -5.35
CA GLY A 210 -2.14 -19.28 -6.27
C GLY A 210 -1.96 -20.81 -6.33
N GLN A 211 -3.05 -21.58 -6.26
CA GLN A 211 -3.07 -23.04 -6.23
C GLN A 211 -3.92 -23.64 -7.35
N GLY A 212 -3.95 -24.98 -7.42
CA GLY A 212 -4.75 -25.74 -8.36
C GLY A 212 -4.28 -25.59 -9.81
N LEU A 213 -5.24 -25.66 -10.75
CA LEU A 213 -4.96 -25.68 -12.19
C LEU A 213 -4.27 -24.39 -12.68
N TYR A 214 -4.59 -23.24 -12.08
CA TYR A 214 -3.94 -21.97 -12.40
C TYR A 214 -2.43 -22.04 -12.14
N ARG A 215 -2.04 -22.48 -10.93
CA ARG A 215 -0.64 -22.64 -10.55
C ARG A 215 0.10 -23.57 -11.49
N GLN A 216 -0.49 -24.73 -11.79
CA GLN A 216 0.13 -25.74 -12.65
C GLN A 216 0.44 -25.15 -14.03
N LYS A 217 -0.56 -24.57 -14.70
CA LYS A 217 -0.38 -23.97 -16.04
C LYS A 217 0.64 -22.84 -16.05
N LEU A 218 0.68 -22.02 -15.00
CA LEU A 218 1.63 -20.92 -14.88
C LEU A 218 3.08 -21.44 -14.73
N LEU A 219 3.29 -22.47 -13.92
CA LEU A 219 4.61 -23.10 -13.75
C LEU A 219 5.05 -23.88 -15.00
N ASP A 220 4.12 -24.45 -15.77
CA ASP A 220 4.42 -25.08 -17.06
C ASP A 220 5.03 -24.07 -18.06
N GLU A 221 4.63 -22.79 -18.00
CA GLU A 221 5.21 -21.73 -18.85
C GLU A 221 6.51 -21.14 -18.28
N CYS A 222 6.62 -21.01 -16.95
CA CYS A 222 7.79 -20.44 -16.29
C CYS A 222 8.07 -21.13 -14.94
N PRO A 223 8.86 -22.21 -14.90
CA PRO A 223 9.07 -23.05 -13.71
C PRO A 223 10.09 -22.46 -12.72
N PHE A 224 10.36 -21.15 -12.80
CA PHE A 224 11.34 -20.47 -11.95
C PHE A 224 10.98 -19.00 -11.77
N CYS A 225 11.50 -18.37 -10.72
CA CYS A 225 11.37 -16.94 -10.51
C CYS A 225 12.27 -16.18 -11.50
N PRO A 226 11.74 -15.28 -12.35
CA PRO A 226 12.51 -14.59 -13.37
C PRO A 226 13.54 -13.61 -12.79
N ILE A 227 13.37 -13.19 -11.52
CA ILE A 227 14.28 -12.27 -10.83
C ILE A 227 15.38 -13.01 -10.06
N SER A 228 15.02 -13.92 -9.14
CA SER A 228 16.01 -14.66 -8.32
C SER A 228 16.60 -15.90 -9.01
N GLY A 229 15.94 -16.42 -10.04
CA GLY A 229 16.31 -17.69 -10.68
C GLY A 229 15.96 -18.93 -9.86
N ILE A 230 15.31 -18.79 -8.69
CA ILE A 230 14.86 -19.92 -7.86
C ILE A 230 13.90 -20.79 -8.67
N ASN A 231 14.16 -22.10 -8.74
CA ASN A 231 13.36 -23.09 -9.45
C ASN A 231 12.83 -24.21 -8.53
N ASP A 232 13.00 -24.08 -7.20
CA ASP A 232 12.33 -24.94 -6.24
C ASP A 232 10.86 -24.51 -6.15
N GLU A 233 9.96 -25.30 -6.72
CA GLU A 233 8.53 -25.00 -6.77
C GLU A 233 7.93 -24.69 -5.38
N ARG A 234 8.47 -25.26 -4.30
CA ARG A 234 7.98 -25.02 -2.93
C ARG A 234 8.20 -23.58 -2.48
N LEU A 235 9.15 -22.88 -3.12
CA LEU A 235 9.49 -21.48 -2.86
C LEU A 235 8.87 -20.53 -3.89
N LEU A 236 8.11 -21.04 -4.87
CA LEU A 236 7.46 -20.22 -5.88
C LEU A 236 6.02 -19.92 -5.51
N ILE A 237 5.62 -18.66 -5.65
CA ILE A 237 4.25 -18.19 -5.52
C ILE A 237 3.75 -17.89 -6.94
N ALA A 238 2.55 -18.39 -7.26
CA ALA A 238 1.85 -18.04 -8.50
C ALA A 238 1.10 -16.72 -8.24
N SER A 239 1.79 -15.62 -8.51
CA SER A 239 1.34 -14.26 -8.23
C SER A 239 0.49 -13.75 -9.39
N HIS A 240 -0.73 -13.28 -9.13
CA HIS A 240 -1.57 -12.66 -10.16
C HIS A 240 -1.02 -11.28 -10.55
N ILE A 241 -1.12 -10.91 -11.84
CA ILE A 241 -0.77 -9.56 -12.29
C ILE A 241 -1.93 -8.60 -12.03
N LYS A 242 -3.11 -8.92 -12.56
CA LYS A 242 -4.37 -8.28 -12.20
C LYS A 242 -4.97 -9.03 -11.01
N PRO A 243 -5.22 -8.38 -9.86
CA PRO A 243 -5.67 -9.07 -8.66
C PRO A 243 -6.91 -9.93 -8.89
N TRP A 244 -6.97 -11.08 -8.21
CA TRP A 244 -8.05 -12.05 -8.35
C TRP A 244 -9.44 -11.43 -8.14
N ALA A 245 -9.61 -10.57 -7.12
CA ALA A 245 -10.88 -9.92 -6.81
C ALA A 245 -11.34 -8.89 -7.86
N LYS A 246 -10.45 -8.46 -8.76
CA LYS A 246 -10.76 -7.53 -9.86
C LYS A 246 -10.81 -8.22 -11.22
N SER A 247 -10.53 -9.52 -11.25
CA SER A 247 -10.50 -10.34 -12.46
C SER A 247 -11.87 -10.97 -12.71
N ASN A 248 -12.24 -11.17 -13.97
CA ASN A 248 -13.37 -12.02 -14.35
C ASN A 248 -12.99 -13.50 -14.24
N ASP A 249 -13.95 -14.41 -14.36
CA ASP A 249 -13.71 -15.86 -14.15
C ASP A 249 -12.63 -16.46 -15.07
N GLN A 250 -12.50 -15.98 -16.31
CA GLN A 250 -11.44 -16.44 -17.22
C GLN A 250 -10.07 -15.90 -16.78
N GLU A 251 -10.00 -14.60 -16.48
CA GLU A 251 -8.78 -13.94 -15.99
C GLU A 251 -8.30 -14.53 -14.65
N LYS A 252 -9.20 -15.02 -13.79
CA LYS A 252 -8.86 -15.63 -12.49
C LYS A 252 -8.02 -16.90 -12.65
N ILE A 253 -8.21 -17.66 -13.74
CA ILE A 253 -7.54 -18.95 -13.99
C ILE A 253 -6.58 -18.93 -15.18
N ASP A 254 -6.40 -17.77 -15.82
CA ASP A 254 -5.52 -17.60 -16.96
C ASP A 254 -4.04 -17.57 -16.51
N PRO A 255 -3.18 -18.52 -16.95
CA PRO A 255 -1.75 -18.49 -16.62
C PRO A 255 -1.02 -17.22 -17.11
N LYS A 256 -1.58 -16.51 -18.10
CA LYS A 256 -1.08 -15.21 -18.56
C LYS A 256 -1.35 -14.10 -17.56
N ASN A 257 -2.34 -14.24 -16.68
CA ASN A 257 -2.55 -13.31 -15.57
C ASN A 257 -1.66 -13.66 -14.37
N GLY A 258 -0.36 -13.88 -14.59
CA GLY A 258 0.53 -14.18 -13.47
C GLY A 258 2.00 -14.36 -13.81
N PHE A 259 2.80 -14.33 -12.74
CA PHE A 259 4.22 -14.66 -12.71
C PHE A 259 4.53 -15.65 -11.58
N ALA A 260 5.52 -16.52 -11.81
CA ALA A 260 6.12 -17.32 -10.74
C ALA A 260 7.15 -16.45 -10.03
N LEU A 261 6.93 -16.09 -8.77
CA LEU A 261 7.82 -15.22 -8.01
C LEU A 261 8.27 -15.88 -6.70
N SER A 262 9.49 -15.62 -6.27
CA SER A 262 9.91 -15.98 -4.90
C SER A 262 9.24 -15.06 -3.88
N PRO A 263 9.10 -15.43 -2.58
CA PRO A 263 8.20 -14.75 -1.65
C PRO A 263 8.50 -13.26 -1.47
N ASN A 264 9.77 -12.86 -1.49
CA ASN A 264 10.15 -11.46 -1.40
C ASN A 264 9.69 -10.65 -2.62
N PHE A 265 9.77 -11.21 -3.82
CA PHE A 265 9.40 -10.53 -5.07
C PHE A 265 7.91 -10.56 -5.34
N ASP A 266 7.24 -11.65 -4.96
CA ASP A 266 5.78 -11.69 -4.89
C ASP A 266 5.25 -10.58 -3.98
N CYS A 267 5.77 -10.49 -2.75
CA CYS A 267 5.39 -9.44 -1.81
C CYS A 267 5.63 -8.02 -2.39
N LEU A 268 6.75 -7.77 -3.05
CA LEU A 268 7.00 -6.47 -3.68
C LEU A 268 6.03 -6.19 -4.83
N PHE A 269 5.74 -7.18 -5.66
CA PHE A 269 4.90 -7.03 -6.84
C PHE A 269 3.41 -6.89 -6.49
N ASP A 270 2.88 -7.79 -5.66
CA ASP A 270 1.48 -7.82 -5.24
C ASP A 270 1.10 -6.57 -4.43
N ASN A 271 2.00 -6.08 -3.57
CA ASN A 271 1.78 -4.84 -2.82
C ASN A 271 2.04 -3.56 -3.63
N GLY A 272 2.40 -3.67 -4.91
CA GLY A 272 2.65 -2.54 -5.81
C GLY A 272 3.98 -1.81 -5.59
N TYR A 273 4.89 -2.37 -4.80
CA TYR A 273 6.23 -1.80 -4.58
C TYR A 273 7.21 -2.05 -5.73
N MET A 274 6.85 -2.93 -6.65
CA MET A 274 7.61 -3.27 -7.84
C MET A 274 6.65 -3.56 -8.98
N THR A 275 6.97 -3.12 -10.19
CA THR A 275 6.29 -3.53 -11.42
C THR A 275 7.30 -3.68 -12.55
N PHE A 276 6.84 -4.03 -13.75
CA PHE A 276 7.69 -4.16 -14.93
C PHE A 276 7.20 -3.24 -16.07
N ALA A 277 8.15 -2.68 -16.81
CA ALA A 277 7.88 -2.05 -18.10
C ALA A 277 7.77 -3.10 -19.21
N ASP A 278 7.25 -2.70 -20.36
CA ASP A 278 7.05 -3.59 -21.51
C ASP A 278 8.37 -4.11 -22.11
N ASP A 279 9.49 -3.44 -21.82
CA ASP A 279 10.84 -3.88 -22.21
C ASP A 279 11.50 -4.83 -21.18
N LYS A 280 10.71 -5.32 -20.22
CA LYS A 280 11.09 -6.20 -19.09
C LYS A 280 12.03 -5.54 -18.07
N THR A 281 12.08 -4.21 -18.01
CA THR A 281 12.79 -3.51 -16.95
C THR A 281 11.95 -3.43 -15.69
N ILE A 282 12.59 -3.56 -14.52
CA ILE A 282 11.97 -3.34 -13.22
C ILE A 282 11.74 -1.85 -13.02
N ILE A 283 10.57 -1.50 -12.49
CA ILE A 283 10.28 -0.18 -11.95
C ILE A 283 10.02 -0.34 -10.45
N MET A 284 10.92 0.20 -9.63
CA MET A 284 10.80 0.18 -8.18
C MET A 284 10.02 1.38 -7.68
N SER A 285 9.10 1.12 -6.76
CA SER A 285 8.35 2.15 -6.06
C SER A 285 9.28 3.02 -5.20
N PRO A 286 9.07 4.34 -5.16
CA PRO A 286 9.79 5.23 -4.24
C PRO A 286 9.58 4.86 -2.77
N TRP A 287 8.56 4.06 -2.46
CA TRP A 287 8.26 3.58 -1.11
C TRP A 287 9.18 2.44 -0.64
N ILE A 288 10.10 1.96 -1.48
CA ILE A 288 11.20 1.09 -1.03
C ILE A 288 12.48 1.92 -1.00
N SER A 289 13.05 2.11 0.20
CA SER A 289 14.25 2.93 0.36
C SER A 289 15.41 2.41 -0.51
N PRO A 290 16.27 3.29 -1.03
CA PRO A 290 17.39 2.89 -1.89
C PRO A 290 18.31 1.84 -1.23
N MET A 291 18.47 1.90 0.10
CA MET A 291 19.21 0.90 0.87
C MET A 291 18.55 -0.48 0.82
N ASN A 292 17.23 -0.56 0.94
CA ASN A 292 16.50 -1.82 0.85
C ASN A 292 16.45 -2.35 -0.58
N GLN A 293 16.32 -1.49 -1.60
CA GLN A 293 16.49 -1.88 -3.00
C GLN A 293 17.84 -2.58 -3.22
N LYS A 294 18.93 -1.97 -2.72
CA LYS A 294 20.27 -2.56 -2.77
C LYS A 294 20.36 -3.91 -2.04
N ARG A 295 19.78 -4.04 -0.85
CA ARG A 295 19.75 -5.32 -0.08
C ARG A 295 18.96 -6.41 -0.80
N LEU A 296 17.89 -6.05 -1.50
CA LEU A 296 17.08 -6.96 -2.31
C LEU A 296 17.72 -7.30 -3.66
N GLY A 297 18.78 -6.59 -4.06
CA GLY A 297 19.47 -6.80 -5.33
C GLY A 297 18.67 -6.35 -6.55
N VAL A 298 17.72 -5.42 -6.38
CA VAL A 298 16.87 -4.89 -7.46
C VAL A 298 16.89 -3.37 -7.47
N TYR A 299 16.68 -2.76 -8.65
CA TYR A 299 16.64 -1.31 -8.82
C TYR A 299 15.87 -0.94 -10.10
N THR A 300 15.33 0.27 -10.16
CA THR A 300 14.65 0.79 -11.36
C THR A 300 15.60 0.79 -12.57
N GLY A 301 15.16 0.21 -13.69
CA GLY A 301 15.95 0.06 -14.92
C GLY A 301 16.73 -1.25 -15.01
N MET A 302 16.72 -2.09 -13.97
CA MET A 302 17.27 -3.45 -14.05
C MET A 302 16.44 -4.27 -15.04
N LYS A 303 17.07 -4.80 -16.09
CA LYS A 303 16.39 -5.66 -17.07
C LYS A 303 16.25 -7.09 -16.53
N VAL A 304 15.11 -7.71 -16.79
CA VAL A 304 14.81 -9.10 -16.43
C VAL A 304 14.55 -9.91 -17.71
N PRO A 305 15.60 -10.33 -18.45
CA PRO A 305 15.44 -10.95 -19.77
C PRO A 305 14.55 -12.20 -19.76
N LYS A 306 14.61 -12.95 -18.64
CA LYS A 306 13.86 -14.19 -18.40
C LYS A 306 12.41 -13.97 -17.98
N LEU A 307 11.95 -12.73 -17.81
CA LEU A 307 10.54 -12.45 -17.53
C LEU A 307 9.70 -12.94 -18.73
N PRO A 308 8.73 -13.85 -18.52
CA PRO A 308 7.85 -14.30 -19.59
C PRO A 308 6.84 -13.18 -19.87
N LEU A 309 7.16 -12.28 -20.80
CA LEU A 309 6.28 -11.16 -21.15
C LEU A 309 5.85 -11.32 -22.62
N ASP A 310 4.56 -11.55 -22.82
CA ASP A 310 3.88 -11.64 -24.10
C ASP A 310 2.74 -10.62 -24.16
N LYS A 311 2.11 -10.48 -25.35
CA LYS A 311 1.03 -9.49 -25.57
C LYS A 311 -0.18 -9.66 -24.66
N GLU A 312 -0.39 -10.84 -24.09
CA GLU A 312 -1.50 -11.10 -23.16
C GLU A 312 -1.13 -10.63 -21.76
N ARG A 313 0.08 -10.95 -21.29
CA ARG A 313 0.63 -10.45 -20.03
C ARG A 313 0.78 -8.93 -20.00
N GLU A 314 1.17 -8.32 -21.11
CA GLU A 314 1.28 -6.85 -21.23
C GLU A 314 -0.03 -6.13 -20.86
N LYS A 315 -1.19 -6.69 -21.24
CA LYS A 315 -2.51 -6.11 -20.90
C LYS A 315 -2.78 -6.15 -19.40
N TYR A 316 -2.45 -7.26 -18.74
CA TYR A 316 -2.57 -7.34 -17.29
C TYR A 316 -1.58 -6.41 -16.60
N LEU A 317 -0.37 -6.29 -17.15
CA LEU A 317 0.68 -5.45 -16.58
C LEU A 317 0.36 -3.97 -16.71
N GLU A 318 -0.33 -3.55 -17.77
CA GLU A 318 -0.91 -2.22 -17.89
C GLU A 318 -1.86 -1.91 -16.73
N TYR A 319 -2.79 -2.83 -16.42
CA TYR A 319 -3.65 -2.71 -15.24
C TYR A 319 -2.84 -2.63 -13.94
N HIS A 320 -1.81 -3.47 -13.79
CA HIS A 320 -0.95 -3.44 -12.59
C HIS A 320 -0.27 -2.08 -12.43
N ARG A 321 0.32 -1.53 -13.50
CA ARG A 321 0.96 -0.21 -13.49
C ARG A 321 0.01 0.93 -13.18
N GLU A 322 -1.24 0.87 -13.66
CA GLU A 322 -2.23 1.92 -13.47
C GLU A 322 -2.88 1.89 -12.07
N TYR A 323 -3.23 0.70 -11.58
CA TYR A 323 -4.09 0.56 -10.39
C TYR A 323 -3.36 0.04 -9.15
N ILE A 324 -2.32 -0.79 -9.32
CA ILE A 324 -1.65 -1.50 -8.22
C ILE A 324 -0.32 -0.86 -7.87
N TYR A 325 0.49 -0.53 -8.88
CA TYR A 325 1.81 0.04 -8.70
C TYR A 325 1.75 1.37 -7.93
N LYS A 326 2.62 1.47 -6.93
CA LYS A 326 2.74 2.60 -6.00
C LYS A 326 3.87 3.50 -6.49
N GLY A 327 3.71 4.04 -7.69
CA GLY A 327 4.65 4.98 -8.33
C GLY A 327 4.80 6.31 -7.63
#